data_AF-A0A380G252-F1
#
_entry.id   AF-A0A380G252-F1
#
_cell.length_a   1.000
_cell.length_b   1.000
_cell.length_c   1.000
_cell.angle_alpha   90.00
_cell.angle_beta   90.00
_cell.angle_gamma   90.00
#
_symmetry.space_group_name_H-M   'P 1'
#
loop_
_entity.id
_entity.type
_entity.pdbx_description
1 polymer ?
#
loop_
_entity_poly.entity_id
_entity_poly.type
_entity_poly.pdbx_seq_one_letter_code
_entity_poly.pdbx_strand_id
1 'polypeptide(L)'
;MPLNESQPLIHLQNNVKAKVHNWMNGDASVKNNKLKVPKEQEFAINNIQLNTSKSEVEKQLGNPKRVTTSSYGLKWFTYYDGDYNNFVMVSYMDDKVNALYSNQNIITSKSKIKYNTPKDVVQKRLGEPVNEVVKGRYRFEVKDDEYDVFHQDHVYSTVFYDKHNNDGVTALLVVSEAMENQLSQQYGAPSSTLEKSYEYQDFDLVNAERKQHGLNTLSYSANLSDTARKHSEDMVKNNYFDHTDLKGNSPFDRMHKDGITFDSAGENLAYGQKSSIYAHEGLMNSLGHRKNILNTNFTTLGVGVDFNNNRQPYWTENYTGE
;
A
#
# COMPACT_ATOMS: atom_id res chain seq x y z
N MET A 1 -4.10 -33.85 4.83
CA MET A 1 -3.13 -33.98 5.93
C MET A 1 -2.78 -32.57 6.37
N PRO A 2 -2.88 -32.21 7.66
CA PRO A 2 -2.47 -30.88 8.08
C PRO A 2 -0.95 -30.75 7.89
N LEU A 3 -0.52 -29.73 7.16
CA LEU A 3 0.88 -29.38 7.00
C LEU A 3 1.38 -28.93 8.38
N ASN A 4 2.29 -29.70 8.97
CA ASN A 4 3.00 -29.27 10.17
C ASN A 4 3.92 -28.10 9.80
N GLU A 5 3.63 -26.92 10.33
CA GLU A 5 4.50 -25.77 10.23
C GLU A 5 5.88 -26.08 10.84
N SER A 6 6.94 -25.62 10.19
CA SER A 6 8.30 -25.88 10.65
C SER A 6 8.60 -25.03 11.90
N GLN A 7 9.34 -25.61 12.85
CA GLN A 7 9.76 -24.95 14.09
C GLN A 7 10.37 -23.54 13.89
N PRO A 8 11.15 -23.25 12.82
CA PRO A 8 11.64 -21.90 12.53
C PRO A 8 10.52 -20.89 12.28
N LEU A 9 9.42 -21.29 11.62
CA LEU A 9 8.27 -20.43 11.32
C LEU A 9 7.49 -20.08 12.59
N ILE A 10 7.31 -21.05 13.48
CA ILE A 10 6.69 -20.83 14.80
C ILE A 10 7.56 -19.88 15.65
N HIS A 11 8.89 -20.04 15.59
CA HIS A 11 9.81 -19.20 16.33
C HIS A 11 9.83 -17.75 15.78
N LEU A 12 9.76 -17.58 14.46
CA LEU A 12 9.65 -16.28 13.82
C LEU A 12 8.34 -15.58 14.20
N GLN A 13 7.20 -16.28 14.13
CA GLN A 13 5.89 -15.74 14.52
C GLN A 13 5.86 -15.33 16.00
N ASN A 14 6.46 -16.13 16.89
CA ASN A 14 6.52 -15.81 18.32
C ASN A 14 7.45 -14.62 18.61
N ASN A 15 8.57 -14.50 17.90
CA ASN A 15 9.46 -13.35 18.01
C ASN A 15 8.82 -12.07 17.47
N VAL A 16 8.01 -12.16 16.41
CA VAL A 16 7.19 -11.05 15.90
C VAL A 16 6.13 -10.66 16.94
N LYS A 17 5.40 -11.63 17.53
CA LYS A 17 4.41 -11.34 18.60
C LYS A 17 5.04 -10.66 19.81
N ALA A 18 6.22 -11.10 20.25
CA ALA A 18 6.94 -10.49 21.37
C ALA A 18 7.44 -9.06 21.03
N LYS A 19 7.90 -8.83 19.80
CA LYS A 19 8.26 -7.48 19.32
C LYS A 19 7.05 -6.57 19.22
N VAL A 20 5.90 -7.05 18.73
CA VAL A 20 4.63 -6.29 18.70
C VAL A 20 4.18 -5.91 20.11
N HIS A 21 4.31 -6.81 21.08
CA HIS A 21 3.98 -6.51 22.48
C HIS A 21 4.91 -5.46 23.10
N ASN A 22 6.20 -5.47 22.73
CA ASN A 22 7.15 -4.43 23.14
C ASN A 22 6.93 -3.10 22.41
N TRP A 23 6.43 -3.10 21.18
CA TRP A 23 6.12 -1.90 20.41
C TRP A 23 4.85 -1.19 20.91
N MET A 24 3.87 -1.95 21.43
CA MET A 24 2.73 -1.39 22.16
C MET A 24 3.14 -0.62 23.43
N ASN A 25 4.32 -0.91 23.98
CA ASN A 25 4.85 -0.30 25.21
C ASN A 25 6.11 0.55 24.99
N GLY A 26 6.58 0.66 23.74
CA GLY A 26 7.86 1.27 23.38
C GLY A 26 7.66 2.70 22.89
N ASP A 27 7.61 3.63 23.83
CA ASP A 27 7.70 5.07 23.59
C ASP A 27 9.11 5.38 23.01
N ALA A 28 9.23 5.53 21.69
CA ALA A 28 10.49 5.95 21.07
C ALA A 28 10.25 6.94 19.92
N SER A 29 10.52 8.20 20.25
CA SER A 29 10.79 9.36 19.39
C SER A 29 9.74 9.75 18.34
N VAL A 30 8.76 10.55 18.77
CA VAL A 30 7.97 11.39 17.86
C VAL A 30 7.87 12.78 18.48
N LYS A 31 8.01 13.85 17.68
CA LYS A 31 7.52 15.19 18.06
C LYS A 31 6.06 15.00 18.49
N ASN A 32 5.81 15.07 19.79
CA ASN A 32 4.67 14.44 20.44
C ASN A 32 3.34 15.14 20.09
N ASN A 33 2.84 14.94 18.88
CA ASN A 33 1.52 15.40 18.46
C ASN A 33 0.53 14.26 18.73
N LYS A 34 0.18 14.11 20.02
CA LYS A 34 -0.76 13.10 20.52
C LYS A 34 -1.96 12.96 19.57
N LEU A 35 -2.19 11.74 19.09
CA LEU A 35 -3.31 11.44 18.20
C LEU A 35 -4.65 11.74 18.88
N LYS A 36 -5.54 12.41 18.16
CA LYS A 36 -6.84 12.88 18.65
C LYS A 36 -7.95 12.11 17.96
N VAL A 37 -9.04 11.88 18.69
CA VAL A 37 -10.28 11.42 18.08
C VAL A 37 -10.79 12.54 17.15
N PRO A 38 -11.10 12.25 15.88
CA PRO A 38 -11.61 13.26 14.95
C PRO A 38 -12.96 13.80 15.43
N LYS A 39 -13.25 15.06 15.09
CA LYS A 39 -14.49 15.75 15.48
C LYS A 39 -15.52 15.74 14.36
N GLU A 40 -15.05 16.03 13.14
CA GLU A 40 -15.90 16.27 11.99
C GLU A 40 -16.21 14.95 11.26
N GLN A 41 -15.16 14.20 10.89
CA GLN A 41 -15.26 12.99 10.07
C GLN A 41 -15.09 11.72 10.92
N GLU A 42 -15.51 10.57 10.40
CA GLU A 42 -15.36 9.30 11.11
C GLU A 42 -13.88 9.00 11.39
N PHE A 43 -13.00 9.24 10.42
CA PHE A 43 -11.58 8.91 10.48
C PHE A 43 -10.68 10.14 10.40
N ALA A 44 -9.52 10.03 11.05
CA ALA A 44 -8.35 10.87 10.80
C ALA A 44 -7.10 10.01 10.67
N ILE A 45 -6.15 10.48 9.86
CA ILE A 45 -4.82 9.89 9.72
C ILE A 45 -3.81 10.95 10.15
N ASN A 46 -3.05 10.66 11.21
CA ASN A 46 -2.11 11.62 11.80
C ASN A 46 -2.78 12.97 12.08
N ASN A 47 -3.97 12.97 12.70
CA ASN A 47 -4.80 14.16 12.98
C ASN A 47 -5.32 14.94 11.75
N ILE A 48 -5.11 14.46 10.53
CA ILE A 48 -5.64 15.07 9.31
C ILE A 48 -6.95 14.39 8.93
N GLN A 49 -7.95 15.18 8.56
CA GLN A 49 -9.26 14.72 8.10
C GLN A 49 -9.51 15.21 6.67
N LEU A 50 -10.50 14.63 6.00
CA LEU A 50 -11.07 15.25 4.80
C LEU A 50 -11.48 16.71 5.09
N ASN A 51 -11.42 17.56 4.08
CA ASN A 51 -11.64 19.00 4.14
C ASN A 51 -10.61 19.83 4.92
N THR A 52 -9.61 19.21 5.58
CA THR A 52 -8.44 19.96 6.10
C THR A 52 -7.80 20.74 4.95
N SER A 53 -7.40 21.99 5.18
CA SER A 53 -6.76 22.76 4.11
C SER A 53 -5.34 22.25 3.86
N LYS A 54 -4.86 22.36 2.62
CA LYS A 54 -3.49 22.02 2.24
C LYS A 54 -2.46 22.78 3.07
N SER A 55 -2.72 24.06 3.33
CA SER A 55 -1.87 24.90 4.19
C SER A 55 -1.75 24.36 5.62
N GLU A 56 -2.85 23.87 6.21
CA GLU A 56 -2.82 23.24 7.54
C GLU A 56 -2.07 21.91 7.51
N VAL A 57 -2.24 21.10 6.46
CA VAL A 57 -1.48 19.86 6.28
C VAL A 57 0.02 20.16 6.18
N GLU A 58 0.43 21.10 5.34
CA GLU A 58 1.84 21.45 5.17
C GLU A 58 2.44 22.12 6.41
N LYS A 59 1.64 22.90 7.17
CA LYS A 59 2.06 23.40 8.48
C LYS A 59 2.33 22.28 9.48
N GLN A 60 1.58 21.18 9.39
CA GLN A 60 1.71 20.05 10.29
C GLN A 60 2.80 19.06 9.87
N LEU A 61 2.83 18.67 8.60
CA LEU A 61 3.68 17.61 8.06
C LEU A 61 4.93 18.14 7.36
N GLY A 62 5.02 19.45 7.13
CA GLY A 62 6.04 20.07 6.29
C GLY A 62 5.77 19.84 4.80
N ASN A 63 6.83 19.93 4.00
CA ASN A 63 6.74 19.75 2.55
C ASN A 63 6.58 18.26 2.19
N PRO A 64 5.82 17.95 1.13
CA PRO A 64 5.70 16.58 0.62
C PRO A 64 7.07 16.05 0.20
N LYS A 65 7.33 14.78 0.54
CA LYS A 65 8.53 14.04 0.14
C LYS A 65 8.46 13.58 -1.31
N ARG A 66 7.25 13.32 -1.81
CA ARG A 66 6.98 12.95 -3.19
C ARG A 66 5.62 13.45 -3.65
N VAL A 67 5.50 13.73 -4.94
CA VAL A 67 4.22 14.00 -5.61
C VAL A 67 4.09 13.05 -6.80
N THR A 68 3.01 12.27 -6.83
CA THR A 68 2.74 11.27 -7.87
C THR A 68 1.32 11.43 -8.40
N THR A 69 1.04 10.99 -9.62
CA THR A 69 -0.31 10.96 -10.18
C THR A 69 -1.09 9.75 -9.66
N SER A 70 -2.38 9.92 -9.41
CA SER A 70 -3.30 8.86 -8.98
C SER A 70 -4.20 8.41 -10.14
N SER A 71 -4.88 7.27 -9.97
CA SER A 71 -5.92 6.80 -10.90
C SER A 71 -7.03 7.83 -11.13
N TYR A 72 -7.34 8.67 -10.15
CA TYR A 72 -8.39 9.69 -10.21
C TYR A 72 -8.04 10.91 -11.08
N GLY A 73 -6.86 10.94 -11.71
CA GLY A 73 -6.37 12.12 -12.45
C GLY A 73 -5.88 13.25 -11.54
N LEU A 74 -5.89 13.04 -10.22
CA LEU A 74 -5.35 13.96 -9.20
C LEU A 74 -3.96 13.51 -8.74
N LYS A 75 -3.36 14.26 -7.82
CA LYS A 75 -2.04 13.96 -7.26
C LYS A 75 -2.13 13.37 -5.86
N TRP A 76 -1.28 12.38 -5.57
CA TRP A 76 -0.91 11.99 -4.22
C TRP A 76 0.32 12.79 -3.80
N PHE A 77 0.24 13.39 -2.62
CA PHE A 77 1.33 14.05 -1.92
C PHE A 77 1.74 13.14 -0.76
N THR A 78 2.93 12.59 -0.84
CA THR A 78 3.47 11.66 0.15
C THR A 78 4.23 12.43 1.22
N TYR A 79 3.94 12.14 2.50
CA TYR A 79 4.58 12.73 3.66
C TYR A 79 5.07 11.63 4.60
N TYR A 80 6.21 11.85 5.24
CA TYR A 80 6.73 11.02 6.33
C TYR A 80 7.86 11.74 7.07
N ASP A 81 8.09 11.33 8.32
CA ASP A 81 9.14 11.82 9.19
C ASP A 81 10.40 10.95 9.13
N GLY A 82 11.55 11.58 8.87
CA GLY A 82 12.84 10.90 8.82
C GLY A 82 12.81 9.72 7.85
N ASP A 83 13.00 8.52 8.40
CA ASP A 83 13.00 7.24 7.70
C ASP A 83 11.61 6.60 7.71
N TYR A 84 10.69 7.12 6.89
CA TYR A 84 9.31 6.62 6.68
C TYR A 84 8.36 6.56 7.89
N ASN A 85 8.71 7.15 9.03
CA ASN A 85 7.78 7.18 10.17
C ASN A 85 6.56 8.06 9.87
N ASN A 86 5.40 7.73 10.44
CA ASN A 86 4.16 8.50 10.26
C ASN A 86 3.81 8.74 8.78
N PHE A 87 4.10 7.76 7.92
CA PHE A 87 3.80 7.80 6.50
C PHE A 87 2.31 8.08 6.22
N VAL A 88 2.04 9.10 5.41
CA VAL A 88 0.69 9.48 4.96
C VAL A 88 0.75 9.90 3.49
N MET A 89 -0.20 9.43 2.70
CA MET A 89 -0.49 9.97 1.38
C MET A 89 -1.74 10.84 1.45
N VAL A 90 -1.69 12.04 0.89
CA VAL A 90 -2.80 13.00 0.88
C VAL A 90 -3.09 13.44 -0.55
N SER A 91 -4.37 13.48 -0.95
CA SER A 91 -4.78 14.09 -2.21
C SER A 91 -5.69 15.29 -1.96
N TYR A 92 -5.57 16.31 -2.81
CA TYR A 92 -6.30 17.56 -2.67
C TYR A 92 -7.16 17.87 -3.90
N MET A 93 -8.33 18.46 -3.65
CA MET A 93 -9.13 19.20 -4.63
C MET A 93 -9.46 20.55 -4.02
N ASP A 94 -9.30 21.63 -4.79
CA ASP A 94 -9.54 23.01 -4.32
C ASP A 94 -8.82 23.33 -2.99
N ASP A 95 -7.55 22.92 -2.90
CA ASP A 95 -6.68 23.05 -1.72
C ASP A 95 -7.26 22.44 -0.42
N LYS A 96 -8.16 21.46 -0.54
CA LYS A 96 -8.72 20.70 0.58
C LYS A 96 -8.49 19.21 0.40
N VAL A 97 -8.21 18.53 1.51
CA VAL A 97 -8.01 17.08 1.54
C VAL A 97 -9.26 16.37 1.05
N ASN A 98 -9.10 15.58 0.00
CA ASN A 98 -10.16 14.77 -0.62
C ASN A 98 -9.83 13.27 -0.60
N ALA A 99 -8.58 12.88 -0.35
CA ALA A 99 -8.24 11.52 0.02
C ALA A 99 -7.06 11.44 0.99
N LEU A 100 -7.05 10.39 1.79
CA LEU A 100 -6.01 10.06 2.77
C LEU A 100 -5.72 8.57 2.73
N TYR A 101 -4.44 8.21 2.85
CA TYR A 101 -4.04 6.83 3.06
C TYR A 101 -2.86 6.72 4.05
N SER A 102 -2.85 5.66 4.86
CA SER A 102 -1.69 5.22 5.62
C SER A 102 -1.82 3.75 6.04
N ASN A 103 -0.69 3.03 6.05
CA ASN A 103 -0.49 1.71 6.67
C ASN A 103 0.25 1.79 8.02
N GLN A 104 0.31 2.98 8.63
CA GLN A 104 1.01 3.19 9.89
C GLN A 104 0.05 3.21 11.08
N ASN A 105 0.58 3.00 12.30
CA ASN A 105 -0.18 3.10 13.54
C ASN A 105 -0.52 4.55 13.96
N ILE A 106 -1.18 5.29 13.07
CA ILE A 106 -1.56 6.71 13.21
C ILE A 106 -3.03 6.97 12.83
N ILE A 107 -3.83 5.90 12.73
CA ILE A 107 -5.26 5.96 12.44
C ILE A 107 -6.04 6.21 13.73
N THR A 108 -6.92 7.21 13.71
CA THR A 108 -7.92 7.44 14.76
C THR A 108 -9.31 7.56 14.17
N SER A 109 -10.33 7.26 14.99
CA SER A 109 -11.73 7.37 14.58
C SER A 109 -12.68 7.64 15.74
N LYS A 110 -13.88 8.15 15.44
CA LYS A 110 -14.97 8.34 16.43
C LYS A 110 -15.44 6.98 16.96
N SER A 111 -15.45 5.96 16.11
CA SER A 111 -15.80 4.58 16.44
C SER A 111 -14.68 3.79 17.10
N LYS A 112 -13.58 4.44 17.54
CA LYS A 112 -12.45 3.79 18.25
C LYS A 112 -11.80 2.65 17.45
N ILE A 113 -11.92 2.69 16.14
CA ILE A 113 -11.14 1.90 15.19
C ILE A 113 -9.76 2.54 15.06
N LYS A 114 -8.76 1.69 15.16
CA LYS A 114 -7.33 2.00 15.08
C LYS A 114 -6.60 0.80 14.48
N TYR A 115 -5.30 0.93 14.27
CA TYR A 115 -4.45 -0.19 13.88
C TYR A 115 -4.69 -1.42 14.77
N ASN A 116 -4.70 -2.60 14.16
CA ASN A 116 -4.98 -3.91 14.76
C ASN A 116 -6.37 -4.07 15.39
N THR A 117 -7.34 -3.19 15.09
CA THR A 117 -8.75 -3.46 15.43
C THR A 117 -9.24 -4.66 14.63
N PRO A 118 -9.85 -5.68 15.23
CA PRO A 118 -10.34 -6.83 14.48
C PRO A 118 -11.47 -6.47 13.50
N LYS A 119 -11.52 -7.13 12.34
CA LYS A 119 -12.54 -6.94 11.29
C LYS A 119 -13.98 -7.03 11.79
N ASP A 120 -14.31 -8.03 12.60
CA ASP A 120 -15.65 -8.20 13.19
C ASP A 120 -16.04 -7.00 14.07
N VAL A 121 -15.08 -6.43 14.80
CA VAL A 121 -15.27 -5.22 15.59
C VAL A 121 -15.44 -3.99 14.71
N VAL A 122 -14.74 -3.89 13.59
CA VAL A 122 -14.92 -2.81 12.60
C VAL A 122 -16.35 -2.85 12.05
N GLN A 123 -16.78 -3.99 11.51
CA GLN A 123 -18.13 -4.16 10.96
C GLN A 123 -19.22 -3.90 12.00
N LYS A 124 -19.05 -4.37 13.23
CA LYS A 124 -20.00 -4.08 14.32
C LYS A 124 -20.14 -2.59 14.61
N ARG A 125 -19.10 -1.79 14.40
CA ARG A 125 -19.08 -0.36 14.76
C ARG A 125 -19.43 0.56 13.59
N LEU A 126 -19.05 0.21 12.37
CA LEU A 126 -19.37 1.00 11.17
C LEU A 126 -20.64 0.54 10.46
N GLY A 127 -21.13 -0.67 10.74
CA GLY A 127 -22.24 -1.29 10.04
C GLY A 127 -21.78 -2.20 8.92
N GLU A 128 -22.69 -2.50 7.98
CA GLU A 128 -22.41 -3.41 6.87
C GLU A 128 -21.56 -2.72 5.79
N PRO A 129 -20.51 -3.39 5.26
CA PRO A 129 -19.75 -2.85 4.14
C PRO A 129 -20.59 -2.85 2.85
N VAL A 130 -20.25 -1.93 1.94
CA VAL A 130 -20.83 -1.92 0.60
C VAL A 130 -20.17 -3.00 -0.26
N ASN A 131 -20.97 -3.72 -1.05
CA ASN A 131 -20.46 -4.75 -1.96
C ASN A 131 -20.16 -4.20 -3.37
N GLU A 132 -20.66 -3.00 -3.67
CA GLU A 132 -20.51 -2.36 -4.98
C GLU A 132 -20.27 -0.86 -4.84
N VAL A 133 -19.48 -0.30 -5.76
CA VAL A 133 -19.36 1.14 -5.97
C VAL A 133 -19.96 1.48 -7.33
N VAL A 134 -20.84 2.48 -7.36
CA VAL A 134 -21.49 2.94 -8.60
C VAL A 134 -20.69 4.10 -9.20
N LYS A 135 -20.34 3.98 -10.47
CA LYS A 135 -19.66 5.03 -11.25
C LYS A 135 -20.46 5.30 -12.53
N GLY A 136 -21.23 6.38 -12.53
CA GLY A 136 -22.17 6.67 -13.61
C GLY A 136 -23.21 5.54 -13.76
N ARG A 137 -23.19 4.84 -14.89
CA ARG A 137 -24.08 3.70 -15.18
C ARG A 137 -23.48 2.33 -14.83
N TYR A 138 -22.22 2.28 -14.40
CA TYR A 138 -21.50 1.04 -14.12
C TYR A 138 -21.50 0.76 -12.62
N ARG A 139 -21.55 -0.53 -12.27
CA ARG A 139 -21.41 -1.05 -10.91
C ARG A 139 -20.15 -1.87 -10.87
N PHE A 140 -19.27 -1.59 -9.92
CA PHE A 140 -18.02 -2.31 -9.72
C PHE A 140 -18.10 -3.04 -8.39
N GLU A 141 -17.89 -4.35 -8.41
CA GLU A 141 -17.80 -5.15 -7.19
C GLU A 141 -16.57 -4.70 -6.37
N VAL A 142 -16.78 -4.53 -5.07
CA VAL A 142 -15.74 -4.18 -4.09
C VAL A 142 -15.75 -5.10 -2.88
N LYS A 143 -16.55 -6.17 -2.93
CA LYS A 143 -16.57 -7.22 -1.93
C LYS A 143 -15.25 -7.99 -1.99
N ASP A 144 -14.56 -8.07 -0.86
CA ASP A 144 -13.23 -8.67 -0.76
C ASP A 144 -13.05 -9.29 0.64
N ASP A 145 -12.17 -10.28 0.78
CA ASP A 145 -11.82 -10.85 2.09
C ASP A 145 -10.74 -10.01 2.80
N GLU A 146 -9.88 -9.33 2.05
CA GLU A 146 -8.70 -8.59 2.54
C GLU A 146 -9.01 -7.15 2.96
N TYR A 147 -10.14 -6.59 2.52
CA TYR A 147 -10.61 -5.27 2.94
C TYR A 147 -12.12 -5.16 2.92
N ASP A 148 -12.64 -4.21 3.70
CA ASP A 148 -14.04 -3.78 3.64
C ASP A 148 -14.11 -2.35 3.13
N VAL A 149 -15.15 -2.04 2.34
CA VAL A 149 -15.45 -0.66 1.92
C VAL A 149 -16.72 -0.21 2.64
N PHE A 150 -16.66 0.93 3.32
CA PHE A 150 -17.81 1.60 3.94
C PHE A 150 -18.11 2.89 3.19
N HIS A 151 -19.39 3.23 3.03
CA HIS A 151 -19.80 4.50 2.43
C HIS A 151 -20.80 5.22 3.34
N GLN A 152 -20.35 6.31 3.95
CA GLN A 152 -21.15 7.12 4.87
C GLN A 152 -20.81 8.60 4.66
N ASP A 153 -21.81 9.48 4.76
CA ASP A 153 -21.64 10.94 4.67
C ASP A 153 -20.81 11.41 3.47
N HIS A 154 -21.05 10.81 2.29
CA HIS A 154 -20.30 11.08 1.05
C HIS A 154 -18.81 10.77 1.11
N VAL A 155 -18.42 9.78 1.92
CA VAL A 155 -17.02 9.34 2.09
C VAL A 155 -16.93 7.83 1.97
N TYR A 156 -16.08 7.36 1.07
CA TYR A 156 -15.68 5.96 0.99
C TYR A 156 -14.49 5.74 1.92
N SER A 157 -14.61 4.78 2.82
CA SER A 157 -13.53 4.33 3.71
C SER A 157 -13.24 2.87 3.43
N THR A 158 -12.09 2.58 2.84
CA THR A 158 -11.57 1.22 2.66
C THR A 158 -10.66 0.89 3.84
N VAL A 159 -11.05 -0.13 4.62
CA VAL A 159 -10.29 -0.63 5.77
C VAL A 159 -9.62 -1.94 5.35
N PHE A 160 -8.29 -1.96 5.34
CA PHE A 160 -7.49 -3.14 4.97
C PHE A 160 -7.15 -3.96 6.21
N TYR A 161 -7.12 -5.28 6.07
CA TYR A 161 -6.89 -6.23 7.16
C TYR A 161 -5.73 -7.17 6.85
N ASP A 162 -5.03 -7.62 7.91
CA ASP A 162 -4.09 -8.73 7.82
C ASP A 162 -4.82 -10.06 8.13
N LYS A 163 -5.12 -10.84 7.08
CA LYS A 163 -5.78 -12.15 7.24
C LYS A 163 -4.92 -13.20 7.94
N HIS A 164 -3.62 -12.93 8.08
CA HIS A 164 -2.67 -13.77 8.81
C HIS A 164 -2.41 -13.28 10.23
N ASN A 165 -3.08 -12.20 10.67
CA ASN A 165 -2.97 -11.65 12.01
C ASN A 165 -4.34 -11.20 12.56
N ASN A 166 -5.21 -12.18 12.80
CA ASN A 166 -6.54 -12.00 13.41
C ASN A 166 -7.45 -10.99 12.69
N ASP A 167 -7.29 -10.83 11.38
CA ASP A 167 -8.02 -9.84 10.58
C ASP A 167 -7.94 -8.43 11.18
N GLY A 168 -6.78 -8.09 11.74
CA GLY A 168 -6.54 -6.78 12.34
C GLY A 168 -6.33 -5.71 11.28
N VAL A 169 -6.88 -4.50 11.50
CA VAL A 169 -6.67 -3.34 10.61
C VAL A 169 -5.18 -3.04 10.43
N THR A 170 -4.71 -2.99 9.18
CA THR A 170 -3.34 -2.60 8.82
C THR A 170 -3.28 -1.22 8.20
N ALA A 171 -4.25 -0.89 7.36
CA ALA A 171 -4.27 0.37 6.64
C ALA A 171 -5.68 0.92 6.48
N LEU A 172 -5.74 2.21 6.16
CA LEU A 172 -6.97 2.92 5.88
C LEU A 172 -6.78 3.80 4.64
N LEU A 173 -7.68 3.66 3.67
CA LEU A 173 -7.86 4.60 2.56
C LEU A 173 -9.21 5.30 2.73
N VAL A 174 -9.21 6.62 2.82
CA VAL A 174 -10.42 7.45 2.88
C VAL A 174 -10.46 8.31 1.62
N VAL A 175 -11.57 8.30 0.90
CA VAL A 175 -11.77 9.03 -0.37
C VAL A 175 -13.13 9.71 -0.34
N SER A 176 -13.18 11.00 -0.62
CA SER A 176 -14.46 11.71 -0.77
C SER A 176 -15.22 11.19 -2.00
N GLU A 177 -16.55 11.16 -1.93
CA GLU A 177 -17.40 10.77 -3.06
C GLU A 177 -17.13 11.66 -4.29
N ALA A 178 -16.84 12.95 -4.07
CA ALA A 178 -16.46 13.88 -5.14
C ALA A 178 -15.19 13.47 -5.89
N MET A 179 -14.18 12.97 -5.17
CA MET A 179 -12.94 12.45 -5.74
C MET A 179 -13.15 11.07 -6.37
N GLU A 180 -13.89 10.18 -5.71
CA GLU A 180 -14.22 8.85 -6.23
C GLU A 180 -14.94 8.96 -7.58
N ASN A 181 -15.81 9.96 -7.74
CA ASN A 181 -16.56 10.23 -8.97
C ASN A 181 -15.73 10.87 -10.10
N GLN A 182 -14.48 11.31 -9.84
CA GLN A 182 -13.56 11.70 -10.93
C GLN A 182 -13.18 10.50 -11.81
N LEU A 183 -13.18 9.30 -11.22
CA LEU A 183 -12.86 8.08 -11.92
C LEU A 183 -14.14 7.43 -12.45
N SER A 184 -14.33 7.42 -13.77
CA SER A 184 -15.54 6.91 -14.45
C SER A 184 -15.50 5.41 -14.79
N GLN A 185 -14.36 4.75 -14.58
CA GLN A 185 -14.15 3.31 -14.79
C GLN A 185 -13.46 2.70 -13.56
N GLN A 186 -13.12 1.41 -13.58
CA GLN A 186 -12.38 0.79 -12.48
C GLN A 186 -10.93 1.29 -12.39
N TYR A 187 -10.31 1.56 -13.54
CA TYR A 187 -8.89 1.91 -13.65
C TYR A 187 -8.71 3.30 -14.26
N GLY A 188 -7.67 3.99 -13.80
CA GLY A 188 -7.21 5.23 -14.43
C GLY A 188 -6.79 5.01 -15.88
N ALA A 189 -6.77 6.07 -16.69
CA ALA A 189 -6.26 5.98 -18.05
C ALA A 189 -4.74 5.70 -18.01
N PRO A 190 -4.24 4.63 -18.66
CA PRO A 190 -2.82 4.34 -18.71
C PRO A 190 -2.01 5.49 -19.31
N SER A 191 -0.84 5.74 -18.75
CA SER A 191 0.16 6.67 -19.27
C SER A 191 1.49 6.38 -18.60
N SER A 192 2.59 6.71 -19.26
CA SER A 192 3.94 6.62 -18.68
C SER A 192 4.09 7.39 -17.37
N THR A 193 3.34 8.48 -17.21
CA THR A 193 3.30 9.24 -15.94
C THR A 193 2.60 8.45 -14.84
N LEU A 194 1.52 7.74 -15.15
CA LEU A 194 0.79 6.91 -14.19
C LEU A 194 1.58 5.64 -13.83
N GLU A 195 2.19 4.98 -14.82
CA GLU A 195 3.12 3.86 -14.62
C GLU A 195 4.21 4.24 -13.62
N LYS A 196 4.94 5.32 -13.90
CA LYS A 196 6.02 5.78 -13.01
C LYS A 196 5.51 6.23 -11.63
N SER A 197 4.30 6.78 -11.59
CA SER A 197 3.65 7.14 -10.32
C SER A 197 3.33 5.91 -9.48
N TYR A 198 2.85 4.84 -10.10
CA TYR A 198 2.56 3.58 -9.42
C TYR A 198 3.83 2.91 -8.92
N GLU A 199 4.92 2.90 -9.70
CA GLU A 199 6.22 2.39 -9.24
C GLU A 199 6.71 3.12 -7.97
N TYR A 200 6.65 4.45 -7.96
CA TYR A 200 7.10 5.21 -6.81
C TYR A 200 6.17 5.08 -5.61
N GLN A 201 4.86 5.02 -5.83
CA GLN A 201 3.90 4.77 -4.75
C GLN A 201 4.17 3.42 -4.10
N ASP A 202 4.34 2.38 -4.91
CA ASP A 202 4.61 1.02 -4.45
C ASP A 202 5.94 0.93 -3.66
N PHE A 203 7.01 1.54 -4.18
CA PHE A 203 8.27 1.68 -3.45
C PHE A 203 8.12 2.36 -2.09
N ASP A 204 7.37 3.47 -2.05
CA ASP A 204 7.13 4.22 -0.82
C ASP A 204 6.30 3.38 0.18
N LEU A 205 5.31 2.61 -0.31
CA LEU A 205 4.45 1.73 0.48
C LEU A 205 5.23 0.57 1.11
N VAL A 206 6.08 -0.11 0.33
CA VAL A 206 6.99 -1.17 0.83
C VAL A 206 7.87 -0.64 1.95
N ASN A 207 8.44 0.57 1.80
CA ASN A 207 9.29 1.15 2.83
C ASN A 207 8.52 1.58 4.08
N ALA A 208 7.31 2.12 3.91
CA ALA A 208 6.42 2.41 5.03
C ALA A 208 6.08 1.13 5.81
N GLU A 209 5.78 0.03 5.12
CA GLU A 209 5.46 -1.26 5.72
C GLU A 209 6.66 -1.84 6.49
N ARG A 210 7.84 -1.85 5.85
CA ARG A 210 9.08 -2.25 6.51
C ARG A 210 9.33 -1.44 7.77
N LYS A 211 9.05 -0.13 7.74
CA LYS A 211 9.21 0.73 8.90
C LYS A 211 8.24 0.41 10.02
N GLN A 212 6.97 0.15 9.69
CA GLN A 212 5.93 -0.31 10.63
C GLN A 212 6.34 -1.63 11.31
N HIS A 213 7.11 -2.47 10.63
CA HIS A 213 7.68 -3.70 11.17
C HIS A 213 9.05 -3.54 11.86
N GLY A 214 9.55 -2.31 12.02
CA GLY A 214 10.83 -2.01 12.66
C GLY A 214 12.05 -2.48 11.86
N LEU A 215 11.92 -2.59 10.54
CA LEU A 215 12.98 -2.95 9.61
C LEU A 215 13.61 -1.71 8.98
N ASN A 216 14.81 -1.88 8.41
CA ASN A 216 15.47 -0.85 7.60
C ASN A 216 14.74 -0.69 6.27
N THR A 217 14.65 0.54 5.80
CA THR A 217 14.15 0.84 4.45
C THR A 217 15.12 0.36 3.37
N LEU A 218 14.58 0.11 2.18
CA LEU A 218 15.29 -0.29 0.98
C LEU A 218 15.64 0.95 0.16
N SER A 219 16.84 0.94 -0.42
CA SER A 219 17.28 1.95 -1.38
C SER A 219 16.57 1.77 -2.72
N TYR A 220 16.16 2.87 -3.33
CA TYR A 220 15.63 2.84 -4.69
C TYR A 220 16.75 2.58 -5.70
N SER A 221 16.55 1.63 -6.62
CA SER A 221 17.45 1.41 -7.75
C SER A 221 16.75 1.60 -9.08
N ALA A 222 17.19 2.61 -9.85
CA ALA A 222 16.66 2.88 -11.18
C ALA A 222 16.92 1.71 -12.15
N ASN A 223 18.11 1.12 -12.13
CA ASN A 223 18.45 -0.02 -12.99
C ASN A 223 17.58 -1.24 -12.67
N LEU A 224 17.33 -1.51 -11.38
CA LEU A 224 16.47 -2.62 -10.95
C LEU A 224 15.01 -2.37 -11.33
N SER A 225 14.54 -1.12 -11.20
CA SER A 225 13.23 -0.69 -11.67
C SER A 225 13.07 -0.85 -13.19
N ASP A 226 14.12 -0.59 -13.97
CA ASP A 226 14.08 -0.77 -15.42
C ASP A 226 13.99 -2.25 -15.80
N THR A 227 14.73 -3.13 -15.11
CA THR A 227 14.58 -4.60 -15.28
C THR A 227 13.17 -5.06 -14.90
N ALA A 228 12.64 -4.57 -13.78
CA ALA A 228 11.28 -4.88 -13.34
C ALA A 228 10.23 -4.41 -14.37
N ARG A 229 10.39 -3.20 -14.93
CA ARG A 229 9.44 -2.65 -15.92
C ARG A 229 9.46 -3.45 -17.20
N LYS A 230 10.63 -3.85 -17.70
CA LYS A 230 10.74 -4.74 -18.87
C LYS A 230 9.96 -6.05 -18.66
N HIS A 231 9.91 -6.58 -17.44
CA HIS A 231 9.15 -7.79 -17.14
C HIS A 231 7.64 -7.54 -17.14
N SER A 232 7.18 -6.45 -16.52
CA SER A 232 5.77 -6.02 -16.60
C SER A 232 5.33 -5.79 -18.04
N GLU A 233 6.15 -5.12 -18.86
CA GLU A 233 5.94 -4.92 -20.29
C GLU A 233 5.88 -6.25 -21.07
N ASP A 234 6.76 -7.20 -20.74
CA ASP A 234 6.77 -8.52 -21.38
C ASP A 234 5.51 -9.33 -21.04
N MET A 235 5.08 -9.32 -19.77
CA MET A 235 3.83 -9.94 -19.31
C MET A 235 2.60 -9.36 -20.02
N VAL A 236 2.53 -8.02 -20.10
CA VAL A 236 1.47 -7.31 -20.82
C VAL A 236 1.46 -7.66 -22.30
N LYS A 237 2.62 -7.54 -22.96
CA LYS A 237 2.75 -7.74 -24.40
C LYS A 237 2.39 -9.16 -24.84
N ASN A 238 2.77 -10.15 -24.04
CA ASN A 238 2.58 -11.56 -24.38
C ASN A 238 1.41 -12.21 -23.64
N ASN A 239 0.60 -11.45 -22.90
CA ASN A 239 -0.59 -11.89 -22.19
C ASN A 239 -0.36 -13.09 -21.25
N TYR A 240 0.68 -13.00 -20.41
CA TYR A 240 0.93 -13.99 -19.36
C TYR A 240 1.19 -13.32 -18.01
N PHE A 241 1.21 -14.11 -16.95
CA PHE A 241 1.54 -13.65 -15.60
C PHE A 241 2.32 -14.75 -14.88
N ASP A 242 3.65 -14.65 -14.92
CA ASP A 242 4.58 -15.63 -14.34
C ASP A 242 5.92 -14.95 -13.99
N HIS A 243 6.63 -15.50 -13.01
CA HIS A 243 7.99 -15.10 -12.66
C HIS A 243 8.99 -15.46 -13.76
N THR A 244 8.80 -16.60 -14.43
CA THR A 244 9.65 -17.05 -15.54
C THR A 244 9.10 -16.50 -16.86
N ASP A 245 9.95 -15.81 -17.62
CA ASP A 245 9.53 -15.28 -18.91
C ASP A 245 9.32 -16.41 -19.94
N LEU A 246 8.68 -16.09 -21.08
CA LEU A 246 8.41 -17.09 -22.12
C LEU A 246 9.67 -17.64 -22.82
N LYS A 247 10.85 -17.09 -22.52
CA LYS A 247 12.14 -17.59 -22.98
C LYS A 247 12.82 -18.49 -21.93
N GLY A 248 12.18 -18.71 -20.79
CA GLY A 248 12.67 -19.53 -19.69
C GLY A 248 13.59 -18.79 -18.71
N ASN A 249 13.73 -17.46 -18.81
CA ASN A 249 14.57 -16.70 -17.88
C ASN A 249 13.81 -16.45 -16.57
N SER A 250 14.44 -16.80 -15.45
CA SER A 250 13.99 -16.42 -14.12
C SER A 250 14.20 -14.91 -13.87
N PRO A 251 13.66 -14.35 -12.77
CA PRO A 251 13.93 -12.96 -12.39
C PRO A 251 15.44 -12.68 -12.25
N PHE A 252 16.18 -13.67 -11.74
CA PHE A 252 17.63 -13.59 -11.52
C PHE A 252 18.40 -13.55 -12.85
N ASP A 253 17.98 -14.35 -13.83
CA ASP A 253 18.57 -14.33 -15.17
C ASP A 253 18.34 -12.96 -15.84
N ARG A 254 17.14 -12.38 -15.69
CA ARG A 254 16.83 -11.04 -16.19
C ARG A 254 17.70 -9.97 -15.54
N MET A 255 17.86 -10.02 -14.22
CA MET A 255 18.72 -9.09 -13.47
C MET A 255 20.19 -9.22 -13.88
N HIS A 256 20.74 -10.44 -13.98
CA HIS A 256 22.12 -10.66 -14.43
C HIS A 256 22.36 -10.20 -15.87
N LYS A 257 21.39 -10.44 -16.76
CA LYS A 257 21.47 -9.98 -18.15
C LYS A 257 21.51 -8.45 -18.26
N ASP A 258 20.84 -7.76 -17.35
CA ASP A 258 20.86 -6.30 -17.25
C ASP A 258 22.07 -5.77 -16.43
N GLY A 259 23.00 -6.64 -16.04
CA GLY A 259 24.24 -6.25 -15.36
C GLY A 259 24.08 -6.02 -13.85
N ILE A 260 23.00 -6.53 -13.24
CA ILE A 260 22.74 -6.41 -11.80
C ILE A 260 23.36 -7.61 -11.08
N THR A 261 24.18 -7.32 -10.07
CA THR A 261 24.82 -8.29 -9.18
C THR A 261 24.22 -8.22 -7.80
N PHE A 262 24.10 -9.37 -7.12
CA PHE A 262 23.51 -9.48 -5.78
C PHE A 262 23.91 -10.80 -5.12
N ASP A 263 23.93 -10.82 -3.79
CA ASP A 263 24.13 -12.03 -2.98
C ASP A 263 22.79 -12.67 -2.58
N SER A 264 21.74 -11.86 -2.54
CA SER A 264 20.36 -12.32 -2.38
C SER A 264 19.42 -11.51 -3.26
N ALA A 265 18.37 -12.14 -3.77
CA ALA A 265 17.34 -11.46 -4.54
C ALA A 265 15.97 -12.13 -4.39
N GLY A 266 14.92 -11.39 -4.76
CA GLY A 266 13.53 -11.88 -4.78
C GLY A 266 12.69 -11.07 -5.75
N GLU A 267 11.53 -11.63 -6.14
CA GLU A 267 10.55 -10.95 -6.98
C GLU A 267 9.15 -11.14 -6.40
N ASN A 268 8.34 -10.09 -6.41
CA ASN A 268 6.89 -10.16 -6.24
C ASN A 268 6.21 -9.67 -7.52
N LEU A 269 5.07 -10.28 -7.85
CA LEU A 269 4.23 -9.87 -8.97
C LEU A 269 2.81 -9.58 -8.48
N ALA A 270 2.19 -8.54 -9.02
CA ALA A 270 0.76 -8.27 -8.85
C ALA A 270 0.11 -7.90 -10.18
N TYR A 271 -1.19 -8.19 -10.32
CA TYR A 271 -1.94 -7.92 -11.54
C TYR A 271 -3.41 -7.60 -11.23
N GLY A 272 -3.91 -6.53 -11.85
CA GLY A 272 -5.34 -6.21 -11.88
C GLY A 272 -5.85 -5.41 -10.67
N GLN A 273 -5.01 -5.11 -9.69
CA GLN A 273 -5.36 -4.21 -8.58
C GLN A 273 -5.60 -2.77 -9.08
N LYS A 274 -6.39 -1.99 -8.33
CA LYS A 274 -6.84 -0.65 -8.80
C LYS A 274 -5.72 0.40 -8.75
N SER A 275 -4.77 0.24 -7.84
CA SER A 275 -3.60 1.12 -7.64
C SER A 275 -2.53 0.40 -6.83
N SER A 276 -1.35 1.03 -6.67
CA SER A 276 -0.26 0.48 -5.86
C SER A 276 -0.66 0.26 -4.40
N ILE A 277 -1.60 1.05 -3.85
CA ILE A 277 -2.15 0.79 -2.49
C ILE A 277 -2.77 -0.61 -2.44
N TYR A 278 -3.67 -0.93 -3.38
CA TYR A 278 -4.33 -2.24 -3.42
C TYR A 278 -3.35 -3.37 -3.79
N ALA A 279 -2.37 -3.10 -4.65
CA ALA A 279 -1.32 -4.08 -4.98
C ALA A 279 -0.49 -4.43 -3.74
N HIS A 280 0.01 -3.42 -3.03
CA HIS A 280 0.80 -3.58 -1.82
C HIS A 280 0.05 -4.35 -0.73
N GLU A 281 -1.19 -3.96 -0.40
CA GLU A 281 -1.97 -4.64 0.65
C GLU A 281 -2.26 -6.11 0.27
N GLY A 282 -2.51 -6.38 -1.02
CA GLY A 282 -2.69 -7.76 -1.52
C GLY A 282 -1.41 -8.58 -1.49
N LEU A 283 -0.26 -7.98 -1.83
CA LEU A 283 1.05 -8.62 -1.69
C LEU A 283 1.35 -8.92 -0.22
N MET A 284 1.04 -8.00 0.69
CA MET A 284 1.14 -8.25 2.11
C MET A 284 0.23 -9.39 2.55
N ASN A 285 -0.98 -9.57 2.01
CA ASN A 285 -1.82 -10.72 2.33
C ASN A 285 -1.41 -12.04 1.64
N SER A 286 -0.35 -12.06 0.84
CA SER A 286 0.28 -13.29 0.36
C SER A 286 1.53 -13.62 1.17
N LEU A 287 1.53 -14.72 1.94
CA LEU A 287 2.70 -15.09 2.77
C LEU A 287 3.98 -15.30 1.97
N GLY A 288 3.89 -15.68 0.69
CA GLY A 288 5.05 -15.77 -0.20
C GLY A 288 5.64 -14.38 -0.48
N HIS A 289 4.79 -13.44 -0.88
CA HIS A 289 5.21 -12.08 -1.24
C HIS A 289 5.60 -11.23 -0.02
N ARG A 290 4.86 -11.36 1.10
CA ARG A 290 5.17 -10.76 2.39
C ARG A 290 6.58 -11.10 2.87
N LYS A 291 7.05 -12.33 2.64
CA LYS A 291 8.42 -12.73 3.01
C LYS A 291 9.47 -11.90 2.29
N ASN A 292 9.25 -11.52 1.02
CA ASN A 292 10.17 -10.67 0.28
C ASN A 292 10.14 -9.23 0.83
N ILE A 293 8.94 -8.66 1.00
CA ILE A 293 8.76 -7.30 1.53
C ILE A 293 9.46 -7.14 2.89
N LEU A 294 9.35 -8.14 3.78
CA LEU A 294 9.90 -8.11 5.13
C LEU A 294 11.28 -8.78 5.26
N ASN A 295 11.92 -9.17 4.16
CA ASN A 295 13.22 -9.82 4.22
C ASN A 295 14.30 -8.83 4.68
N THR A 296 15.05 -9.20 5.72
CA THR A 296 16.14 -8.37 6.27
C THR A 296 17.41 -8.40 5.42
N ASN A 297 17.55 -9.36 4.51
CA ASN A 297 18.74 -9.50 3.67
C ASN A 297 18.69 -8.58 2.44
N PHE A 298 17.52 -8.04 2.10
CA PHE A 298 17.38 -7.08 1.02
C PHE A 298 17.71 -5.67 1.49
N THR A 299 18.43 -4.94 0.64
CA THR A 299 18.88 -3.56 0.85
C THR A 299 18.38 -2.63 -0.26
N THR A 300 17.91 -3.17 -1.38
CA THR A 300 17.52 -2.42 -2.58
C THR A 300 16.20 -2.94 -3.15
N LEU A 301 15.38 -2.03 -3.68
CA LEU A 301 14.12 -2.30 -4.35
C LEU A 301 14.04 -1.54 -5.68
N GLY A 302 13.59 -2.23 -6.71
CA GLY A 302 13.17 -1.66 -7.98
C GLY A 302 11.76 -2.13 -8.31
N VAL A 303 10.86 -1.19 -8.60
CA VAL A 303 9.48 -1.48 -9.03
C VAL A 303 9.30 -1.11 -10.49
N GLY A 304 8.57 -1.94 -11.23
CA GLY A 304 8.20 -1.73 -12.63
C GLY A 304 6.72 -1.96 -12.86
N VAL A 305 6.07 -1.04 -13.59
CA VAL A 305 4.63 -1.11 -13.88
C VAL A 305 4.37 -0.94 -15.37
N ASP A 306 3.44 -1.74 -15.90
CA ASP A 306 2.84 -1.54 -17.22
C ASP A 306 1.33 -1.86 -17.18
N PHE A 307 0.58 -1.46 -18.21
CA PHE A 307 -0.87 -1.64 -18.30
C PHE A 307 -1.25 -2.40 -19.57
N ASN A 308 -2.17 -3.37 -19.45
CA ASN A 308 -2.76 -3.98 -20.63
C ASN A 308 -3.81 -3.09 -21.31
N ASN A 309 -4.33 -3.56 -22.45
CA ASN A 309 -5.35 -2.84 -23.23
C ASN A 309 -6.66 -2.59 -22.47
N ASN A 310 -6.95 -3.38 -21.42
CA ASN A 310 -8.10 -3.19 -20.53
C ASN A 310 -7.79 -2.24 -19.36
N ARG A 311 -6.64 -1.56 -19.40
CA ARG A 311 -6.11 -0.66 -18.35
C ARG A 311 -5.79 -1.38 -17.04
N GLN A 312 -5.63 -2.69 -17.07
CA GLN A 312 -5.27 -3.46 -15.88
C GLN A 312 -3.75 -3.38 -15.70
N PRO A 313 -3.28 -2.85 -14.55
CA PRO A 313 -1.87 -2.76 -14.24
C PRO A 313 -1.24 -4.12 -13.90
N TYR A 314 0.03 -4.25 -14.24
CA TYR A 314 0.95 -5.31 -13.84
C TYR A 314 2.10 -4.67 -13.06
N TRP A 315 2.37 -5.17 -11.87
CA TRP A 315 3.51 -4.77 -11.05
C TRP A 315 4.53 -5.89 -10.99
N THR A 316 5.79 -5.49 -11.05
CA THR A 316 6.95 -6.31 -10.70
C THR A 316 7.75 -5.56 -9.64
N GLU A 317 7.92 -6.16 -8.46
CA GLU A 317 8.86 -5.69 -7.43
C GLU A 317 10.09 -6.60 -7.46
N ASN A 318 11.25 -6.07 -7.80
CA ASN A 318 12.52 -6.78 -7.68
C ASN A 318 13.32 -6.29 -6.49
N TYR A 319 13.80 -7.22 -5.70
CA TYR A 319 14.58 -6.99 -4.49
C TYR A 319 15.99 -7.52 -4.66
N THR A 320 16.98 -6.79 -4.16
CA THR A 320 18.37 -7.27 -4.06
C THR A 320 19.00 -6.94 -2.71
N GLY A 321 19.96 -7.77 -2.32
CA GLY A 321 20.84 -7.59 -1.16
C GLY A 321 22.31 -7.82 -1.54
N GLU A 322 23.19 -7.13 -0.81
CA GLU A 322 24.64 -7.31 -0.84
C GLU A 322 25.11 -8.25 0.28
#